data_AF-A0AAV6IMH0-F1
#
_entry.id   AF-A0AAV6IMH0-F1
#
_cell.length_a   1.000
_cell.length_b   1.000
_cell.length_c   1.000
_cell.angle_alpha   90.00
_cell.angle_beta   90.00
_cell.angle_gamma   90.00
#
_symmetry.space_group_name_H-M   'P 1'
#
loop_
_entity.id
_entity.type
_entity.pdbx_description
1 polymer ?
#
loop_
_entity_poly.entity_id
_entity_poly.type
_entity_poly.pdbx_seq_one_letter_code
_entity_poly.pdbx_strand_id
1 'polypeptide(L)'
;MVKQLPAGRFGLNTRQTGKIMTTGHNQTVASRTSVIEREKSVEEFRKIDISEIGSRIHKKPRFLCLHGLGMSAEVLQTQLIKRWPEALLGKLDLAFPNGPYLAQGKSDFEGFYDPPFYEWFQYSQDYQEVSNFDNCVAYIEDYMIKHGPFDGLMGFSQGAVISAALPGLQSQGLALTKVPKIKYVILMSGGKFGGSVSKFACPKLAANAFSSPVQCPSLHIIDKKGQKTMLSFIEKIEKM
;
A
#
# COMPACT_ATOMS: atom_id res chain seq x y z
N MET A 1 -10.08 -3.56 34.05
CA MET A 1 -9.09 -3.96 35.07
C MET A 1 -7.93 -4.63 34.35
N VAL A 2 -6.89 -3.87 34.00
CA VAL A 2 -5.75 -4.32 33.17
C VAL A 2 -4.61 -4.69 34.12
N LYS A 3 -4.14 -5.94 34.08
CA LYS A 3 -2.98 -6.39 34.85
C LYS A 3 -1.73 -6.35 33.95
N GLN A 4 -0.79 -5.47 34.30
CA GLN A 4 0.61 -5.51 33.83
C GLN A 4 1.38 -6.65 34.53
N LEU A 5 2.36 -7.23 33.84
CA LEU A 5 3.41 -8.08 34.41
C LEU A 5 4.80 -7.44 34.13
N PRO A 6 5.80 -7.69 34.99
CA PRO A 6 6.88 -6.73 35.27
C PRO A 6 8.17 -6.96 34.48
N ALA A 7 8.95 -5.87 34.36
CA ALA A 7 10.28 -5.82 33.77
C ALA A 7 11.34 -6.51 34.64
N GLY A 8 12.11 -7.40 34.03
CA GLY A 8 13.26 -8.07 34.65
C GLY A 8 14.49 -7.17 34.72
N ARG A 9 15.04 -7.00 35.93
CA ARG A 9 16.38 -6.48 36.21
C ARG A 9 17.44 -7.53 35.86
N PHE A 10 18.48 -7.14 35.16
CA PHE A 10 19.82 -7.71 35.32
C PHE A 10 20.80 -6.57 35.53
N GLY A 11 21.46 -6.57 36.69
CA GLY A 11 22.65 -5.79 36.95
C GLY A 11 23.71 -6.73 37.46
N LEU A 12 24.95 -6.60 36.99
CA LEU A 12 26.14 -6.99 37.71
C LEU A 12 27.30 -6.05 37.36
N ASN A 13 27.93 -5.58 38.42
CA ASN A 13 29.12 -4.75 38.53
C ASN A 13 30.36 -5.42 37.92
N THR A 14 31.28 -4.59 37.42
CA THR A 14 32.71 -4.70 37.80
C THR A 14 33.31 -3.30 37.96
N ARG A 15 33.86 -3.04 39.16
CA ARG A 15 34.74 -1.92 39.49
C ARG A 15 36.18 -2.30 39.15
N GLN A 16 36.97 -1.27 38.82
CA GLN A 16 38.39 -0.99 39.15
C GLN A 16 39.05 -0.35 37.91
N THR A 17 40.00 0.56 37.92
CA THR A 17 40.71 1.45 38.87
C THR A 17 41.59 2.31 37.96
N GLY A 18 41.91 3.57 38.31
CA GLY A 18 42.99 4.28 37.62
C GLY A 18 42.88 5.81 37.61
N LYS A 19 43.22 6.44 38.73
CA LYS A 19 43.80 7.80 38.72
C LYS A 19 45.24 7.69 38.19
N ILE A 20 45.70 8.62 37.34
CA ILE A 20 47.04 9.21 37.39
C ILE A 20 47.09 10.50 36.56
N MET A 21 47.55 11.55 37.25
CA MET A 21 48.32 12.75 36.90
C MET A 21 48.33 13.35 35.49
N THR A 22 48.06 14.65 35.51
CA THR A 22 48.55 15.72 34.64
C THR A 22 50.05 15.66 34.37
N THR A 23 50.48 15.92 33.13
CA THR A 23 51.65 16.75 32.75
C THR A 23 51.78 16.77 31.22
N GLY A 24 52.30 17.89 30.68
CA GLY A 24 52.94 17.91 29.36
C GLY A 24 52.15 18.59 28.24
N HIS A 25 52.35 19.89 28.09
CA HIS A 25 52.25 20.56 26.79
C HIS A 25 53.13 19.82 25.78
N ASN A 26 52.51 19.15 24.81
CA ASN A 26 53.11 18.89 23.51
C ASN A 26 52.18 19.50 22.46
N GLN A 27 52.49 20.74 22.05
CA GLN A 27 51.98 21.26 20.79
C GLN A 27 52.65 20.45 19.68
N THR A 28 51.99 19.36 19.29
CA THR A 28 52.30 18.67 18.05
C THR A 28 51.96 19.63 16.92
N VAL A 29 52.98 20.22 16.30
CA VAL A 29 52.82 20.90 15.02
C VAL A 29 52.35 19.84 14.04
N ALA A 30 51.04 19.79 13.79
CA ALA A 30 50.48 18.97 12.73
C ALA A 30 51.20 19.37 11.45
N SER A 31 51.90 18.42 10.83
CA SER A 31 52.56 18.67 9.55
C SER A 31 51.51 19.22 8.57
N ARG A 32 51.88 20.23 7.77
CA ARG A 32 50.96 20.84 6.79
C ARG A 32 50.22 19.79 5.96
N THR A 33 50.87 18.67 5.66
CA THR A 33 50.29 17.50 4.98
C THR A 33 49.09 16.91 5.72
N SER A 34 49.17 16.71 7.04
CA SER A 34 48.09 16.12 7.85
C SER A 34 46.87 17.03 8.03
N VAL A 35 47.09 18.35 7.98
CA VAL A 35 46.00 19.35 7.99
C VAL A 35 45.29 19.36 6.65
N ILE A 36 46.04 19.35 5.54
CA ILE A 36 45.49 19.30 4.18
C ILE A 36 44.70 17.99 3.94
N GLU A 37 45.17 16.85 4.44
CA GLU A 37 44.44 15.57 4.33
C GLU A 37 43.12 15.57 5.12
N ARG A 38 43.10 16.18 6.31
CA ARG A 38 41.88 16.35 7.10
C ARG A 38 40.92 17.35 6.47
N GLU A 39 41.42 18.44 5.90
CA GLU A 39 40.57 19.41 5.20
C GLU A 39 40.00 18.80 3.91
N LYS A 40 40.79 18.01 3.17
CA LYS A 40 40.30 17.23 2.03
C LYS A 40 39.21 16.24 2.44
N SER A 41 39.37 15.51 3.54
CA SER A 41 38.35 14.56 3.98
C SER A 41 37.07 15.27 4.43
N VAL A 42 37.17 16.39 5.15
CA VAL A 42 36.00 17.19 5.55
C VAL A 42 35.26 17.77 4.34
N GLU A 43 35.98 18.22 3.32
CA GLU A 43 35.38 18.74 2.08
C GLU A 43 34.75 17.62 1.23
N GLU A 44 35.33 16.41 1.25
CA GLU A 44 34.78 15.22 0.61
C GLU A 44 33.52 14.71 1.34
N PHE A 45 33.49 14.79 2.67
CA PHE A 45 32.29 14.54 3.48
C PHE A 45 31.19 15.58 3.24
N ARG A 46 31.54 16.84 2.98
CA ARG A 46 30.59 17.91 2.61
C ARG A 46 30.03 17.78 1.20
N LYS A 47 30.71 17.05 0.31
CA LYS A 47 30.22 16.69 -1.02
C LYS A 47 29.25 15.52 -1.02
N ILE A 48 29.07 14.84 0.12
CA ILE A 48 28.06 13.80 0.22
C ILE A 48 26.70 14.49 0.24
N ASP A 49 25.98 14.37 -0.87
CA ASP A 49 24.63 14.86 -0.99
C ASP A 49 23.73 14.09 0.00
N ILE A 50 23.27 14.79 1.04
CA ILE A 50 22.40 14.23 2.08
C ILE A 50 21.07 13.76 1.46
N SER A 51 20.69 14.27 0.29
CA SER A 51 19.52 13.80 -0.47
C SER A 51 19.72 12.39 -1.04
N GLU A 52 20.95 12.00 -1.39
CA GLU A 52 21.30 10.65 -1.84
C GLU A 52 21.36 9.65 -0.68
N ILE A 53 21.81 10.07 0.52
CA ILE A 53 21.75 9.24 1.73
C ILE A 53 20.28 8.95 2.11
N GLY A 54 19.41 9.95 1.97
CA GLY A 54 17.96 9.80 2.18
C GLY A 54 17.28 8.84 1.18
N SER A 55 17.91 8.58 0.02
CA SER A 55 17.43 7.66 -1.02
C SER A 55 17.80 6.18 -0.74
N ARG A 56 18.82 5.93 0.09
CA ARG A 56 19.29 4.57 0.43
C ARG A 56 18.61 3.92 1.63
N ILE A 57 17.68 4.60 2.29
CA ILE A 57 16.69 3.94 3.14
C ILE A 57 15.64 3.39 2.17
N HIS A 58 15.63 2.08 1.91
CA HIS A 58 14.52 1.46 1.19
C HIS A 58 13.22 1.76 1.95
N LYS A 59 12.49 2.79 1.52
CA LYS A 59 11.18 3.10 2.07
C LYS A 59 10.27 1.91 1.80
N LYS A 60 9.51 1.51 2.82
CA LYS A 60 8.52 0.43 2.69
C LYS A 60 7.61 0.75 1.50
N PRO A 61 7.30 -0.23 0.62
CA PRO A 61 6.33 -0.01 -0.43
C PRO A 61 5.00 0.50 0.15
N ARG A 62 4.51 1.61 -0.38
CA ARG A 62 3.29 2.25 0.11
C ARG A 62 2.10 1.89 -0.76
N PHE A 63 1.06 1.33 -0.14
CA PHE A 63 -0.17 0.92 -0.82
C PHE A 63 -1.36 1.79 -0.42
N LEU A 64 -2.13 2.19 -1.43
CA LEU A 64 -3.49 2.69 -1.23
C LEU A 64 -4.44 1.49 -1.11
N CYS A 65 -5.09 1.33 0.04
CA CYS A 65 -5.91 0.18 0.37
C CYS A 65 -7.40 0.48 0.17
N LEU A 66 -8.03 -0.12 -0.84
CA LEU A 66 -9.43 0.07 -1.22
C LEU A 66 -10.32 -1.05 -0.65
N HIS A 67 -11.28 -0.68 0.19
CA HIS A 67 -12.23 -1.61 0.82
C HIS A 67 -13.29 -2.16 -0.16
N GLY A 68 -14.04 -3.18 0.29
CA GLY A 68 -15.13 -3.76 -0.49
C GLY A 68 -16.42 -2.95 -0.44
N LEU A 69 -17.43 -3.38 -1.21
CA LEU A 69 -18.78 -2.80 -1.20
C LEU A 69 -19.35 -2.82 0.22
N GLY A 70 -19.95 -1.71 0.67
CA GLY A 70 -20.60 -1.64 1.98
C GLY A 70 -19.63 -1.80 3.16
N MET A 71 -18.35 -1.46 2.99
CA MET A 71 -17.33 -1.50 4.05
C MET A 71 -16.84 -0.11 4.40
N SER A 72 -16.09 0.01 5.50
CA SER A 72 -15.26 1.19 5.78
C SER A 72 -13.78 0.82 5.69
N ALA A 73 -12.94 1.85 5.66
CA ALA A 73 -11.50 1.78 5.84
C ALA A 73 -11.12 0.97 7.09
N GLU A 74 -11.80 1.24 8.22
CA GLU A 74 -11.57 0.57 9.50
C GLU A 74 -11.86 -0.94 9.40
N VAL A 75 -12.94 -1.31 8.72
CA VAL A 75 -13.25 -2.73 8.50
C VAL A 75 -12.10 -3.40 7.74
N LEU A 76 -11.68 -2.85 6.59
CA LEU A 76 -10.59 -3.44 5.81
C LEU A 76 -9.28 -3.51 6.63
N GLN A 77 -8.91 -2.42 7.30
CA GLN A 77 -7.71 -2.33 8.12
C GLN A 77 -7.73 -3.38 9.24
N THR A 78 -8.84 -3.49 9.97
CA THR A 78 -9.00 -4.46 11.06
C THR A 78 -8.93 -5.89 10.54
N GLN A 79 -9.59 -6.18 9.42
CA GLN A 79 -9.56 -7.52 8.84
C GLN A 79 -8.14 -7.92 8.41
N LEU A 80 -7.37 -7.00 7.81
CA LEU A 80 -5.99 -7.23 7.36
C LEU A 80 -5.03 -7.41 8.55
N ILE A 81 -5.04 -6.50 9.52
CA ILE A 81 -4.13 -6.54 10.67
C ILE A 81 -4.34 -7.82 11.48
N LYS A 82 -5.58 -8.29 11.63
CA LYS A 82 -5.89 -9.54 12.35
C LYS A 82 -5.42 -10.81 11.63
N ARG A 83 -5.23 -10.76 10.31
CA ARG A 83 -4.97 -11.95 9.48
C ARG A 83 -3.54 -12.05 8.98
N TRP A 84 -2.85 -10.93 8.83
CA TRP A 84 -1.51 -10.90 8.26
C TRP A 84 -0.45 -10.93 9.36
N PRO A 85 0.65 -11.67 9.18
CA PRO A 85 1.74 -11.70 10.15
C PRO A 85 2.34 -10.31 10.35
N GLU A 86 2.71 -9.98 11.59
CA GLU A 86 3.35 -8.70 11.93
C GLU A 86 4.63 -8.46 11.10
N ALA A 87 5.40 -9.51 10.83
CA ALA A 87 6.59 -9.44 9.99
C ALA A 87 6.31 -9.00 8.54
N LEU A 88 5.10 -9.26 8.03
CA LEU A 88 4.66 -8.77 6.72
C LEU A 88 4.18 -7.32 6.82
N LEU A 89 3.31 -7.02 7.80
CA LEU A 89 2.80 -5.67 8.04
C LEU A 89 3.94 -4.66 8.28
N GLY A 90 4.97 -5.08 9.02
CA GLY A 90 6.18 -4.29 9.28
C GLY A 90 6.99 -3.94 8.03
N LYS A 91 6.74 -4.57 6.88
CA LYS A 91 7.40 -4.29 5.59
C LYS A 91 6.58 -3.41 4.65
N LEU A 92 5.35 -3.06 5.02
CA LEU A 92 4.43 -2.29 4.20
C LEU A 92 4.09 -0.95 4.86
N ASP A 93 3.80 0.05 4.03
CA ASP A 93 3.10 1.27 4.45
C ASP A 93 1.71 1.23 3.81
N LEU A 94 0.65 1.31 4.61
CA LEU A 94 -0.73 1.07 4.18
C LEU A 94 -1.60 2.26 4.53
N ALA A 95 -2.26 2.86 3.53
CA ALA A 95 -3.23 3.94 3.73
C ALA A 95 -4.64 3.44 3.42
N PHE A 96 -5.58 3.66 4.35
CA PHE A 96 -6.96 3.18 4.26
C PHE A 96 -7.96 4.34 4.15
N PRO A 97 -8.24 4.85 2.94
CA PRO A 97 -9.34 5.78 2.72
C PRO A 97 -10.71 5.10 2.75
N ASN A 98 -11.75 5.87 3.09
CA ASN A 98 -13.14 5.49 2.80
C ASN A 98 -13.49 5.85 1.36
N GLY A 99 -14.39 5.08 0.76
CA GLY A 99 -15.01 5.41 -0.52
C GLY A 99 -15.84 6.70 -0.44
N PRO A 100 -16.03 7.40 -1.57
CA PRO A 100 -16.72 8.69 -1.57
C PRO A 100 -18.24 8.61 -1.39
N TYR A 101 -18.84 7.42 -1.49
CA TYR A 101 -20.30 7.26 -1.39
C TYR A 101 -20.68 6.47 -0.15
N LEU A 102 -21.76 6.86 0.51
CA LEU A 102 -22.39 6.03 1.53
C LEU A 102 -22.98 4.77 0.88
N ALA A 103 -22.91 3.66 1.61
CA ALA A 103 -23.44 2.39 1.14
C ALA A 103 -24.96 2.44 0.93
N GLN A 104 -25.41 1.82 -0.16
CA GLN A 104 -26.83 1.68 -0.47
C GLN A 104 -27.37 0.40 0.16
N GLY A 105 -28.11 0.53 1.24
CA GLY A 105 -28.73 -0.58 1.94
C GLY A 105 -27.88 -1.12 3.09
N LYS A 106 -28.25 -2.32 3.55
CA LYS A 106 -27.69 -2.92 4.75
C LYS A 106 -26.29 -3.46 4.48
N SER A 107 -25.32 -3.11 5.33
CA SER A 107 -24.00 -3.71 5.27
C SER A 107 -23.97 -5.07 5.97
N ASP A 108 -23.23 -6.03 5.40
CA ASP A 108 -22.90 -7.31 6.05
C ASP A 108 -22.07 -7.14 7.34
N PHE A 109 -21.52 -5.95 7.57
CA PHE A 109 -20.72 -5.60 8.74
C PHE A 109 -21.51 -4.87 9.83
N GLU A 110 -22.80 -4.56 9.60
CA GLU A 110 -23.68 -4.03 10.64
C GLU A 110 -23.81 -5.00 11.82
N GLY A 111 -23.75 -4.45 13.03
CA GLY A 111 -23.75 -5.22 14.28
C GLY A 111 -22.35 -5.72 14.70
N PHE A 112 -21.35 -5.63 13.82
CA PHE A 112 -19.94 -5.87 14.16
C PHE A 112 -19.11 -4.59 14.16
N TYR A 113 -19.48 -3.61 13.33
CA TYR A 113 -18.85 -2.30 13.22
C TYR A 113 -19.91 -1.21 13.22
N ASP A 114 -19.52 -0.04 13.72
CA ASP A 114 -20.40 1.14 13.71
C ASP A 114 -20.44 1.77 12.30
N PRO A 115 -21.61 2.24 11.84
CA PRO A 115 -21.73 3.00 10.60
C PRO A 115 -20.99 4.35 10.70
N PRO A 116 -20.69 5.03 9.58
CA PRO A 116 -21.14 4.72 8.22
C PRO A 116 -20.28 3.69 7.46
N PHE A 117 -20.92 3.02 6.50
CA PHE A 117 -20.29 2.18 5.50
C PHE A 117 -20.28 2.89 4.14
N TYR A 118 -19.34 2.49 3.29
CA TYR A 118 -19.03 3.20 2.07
C TYR A 118 -18.95 2.28 0.85
N GLU A 119 -19.08 2.90 -0.31
CA GLU A 119 -18.90 2.31 -1.61
C GLU A 119 -18.01 3.22 -2.46
N TRP A 120 -17.27 2.61 -3.37
CA TRP A 120 -16.43 3.33 -4.31
C TRP A 120 -17.24 3.88 -5.48
N PHE A 121 -18.15 3.05 -5.98
CA PHE A 121 -19.11 3.34 -7.03
C PHE A 121 -20.35 2.48 -6.77
N GLN A 122 -21.49 2.81 -7.39
CA GLN A 122 -22.77 2.18 -7.08
C GLN A 122 -23.26 1.33 -8.26
N TYR A 123 -23.97 0.26 -7.94
CA TYR A 123 -24.69 -0.56 -8.90
C TYR A 123 -26.20 -0.34 -8.76
N SER A 124 -26.95 -0.52 -9.86
CA SER A 124 -28.40 -0.76 -9.76
C SER A 124 -28.69 -2.04 -8.96
N GLN A 125 -29.92 -2.20 -8.45
CA GLN A 125 -30.30 -3.37 -7.65
C GLN A 125 -30.10 -4.72 -8.37
N ASP A 126 -30.23 -4.73 -9.69
CA ASP A 126 -30.01 -5.89 -10.56
C ASP A 126 -28.56 -5.99 -11.10
N TYR A 127 -27.69 -5.08 -10.67
CA TYR A 127 -26.28 -4.98 -11.06
C TYR A 127 -26.03 -4.75 -12.57
N GLN A 128 -27.06 -4.35 -13.32
CA GLN A 128 -26.97 -4.10 -14.76
C GLN A 128 -26.54 -2.66 -15.12
N GLU A 129 -26.50 -1.76 -14.15
CA GLU A 129 -26.02 -0.40 -14.34
C GLU A 129 -24.96 -0.05 -13.30
N VAL A 130 -23.97 0.76 -13.73
CA VAL A 130 -22.97 1.35 -12.84
C VAL A 130 -23.11 2.86 -12.88
N SER A 131 -23.17 3.47 -11.70
CA SER A 131 -23.10 4.93 -11.53
C SER A 131 -21.83 5.33 -10.77
N ASN A 132 -21.42 6.57 -10.93
CA ASN A 132 -20.35 7.22 -10.14
C ASN A 132 -18.92 6.67 -10.31
N PHE A 133 -18.67 5.74 -11.22
CA PHE A 133 -17.32 5.19 -11.43
C PHE A 133 -16.28 6.25 -11.83
N ASP A 134 -16.63 7.17 -12.73
CA ASP A 134 -15.70 8.21 -13.20
C ASP A 134 -15.31 9.16 -12.05
N ASN A 135 -16.30 9.53 -11.22
CA ASN A 135 -16.08 10.34 -10.02
C ASN A 135 -15.24 9.60 -8.97
N CYS A 136 -15.43 8.29 -8.82
CA CYS A 136 -14.57 7.44 -7.98
C CYS A 136 -13.11 7.49 -8.43
N VAL A 137 -12.85 7.38 -9.73
CA VAL A 137 -11.50 7.43 -10.29
C VAL A 137 -10.85 8.79 -10.02
N ALA A 138 -11.60 9.88 -10.22
CA ALA A 138 -11.13 11.23 -9.90
C ALA A 138 -10.82 11.39 -8.39
N TYR A 139 -11.72 10.90 -7.52
CA TYR A 139 -11.51 10.91 -6.08
C TYR A 139 -10.23 10.17 -5.65
N ILE A 140 -9.97 9.01 -6.26
CA ILE A 140 -8.73 8.25 -6.00
C ILE A 140 -7.50 9.03 -6.48
N GLU A 141 -7.54 9.67 -7.66
CA GLU A 141 -6.45 10.52 -8.15
C GLU A 141 -6.16 11.65 -7.16
N ASP A 142 -7.19 12.38 -6.73
CA ASP A 142 -7.05 13.50 -5.79
C ASP A 142 -6.48 13.06 -4.43
N TYR A 143 -6.95 11.92 -3.93
CA TYR A 143 -6.39 11.33 -2.71
C TYR A 143 -4.91 10.97 -2.88
N MET A 144 -4.55 10.36 -4.02
CA MET A 144 -3.16 10.00 -4.32
C MET A 144 -2.25 11.23 -4.50
N ILE A 145 -2.75 12.32 -5.05
CA ILE A 145 -2.04 13.61 -5.13
C ILE A 145 -1.78 14.14 -3.72
N LYS A 146 -2.81 14.18 -2.87
CA LYS A 146 -2.73 14.81 -1.55
C LYS A 146 -1.92 13.99 -0.54
N HIS A 147 -1.97 12.67 -0.62
CA HIS A 147 -1.43 11.78 0.39
C HIS A 147 -0.26 10.90 -0.10
N GLY A 148 0.11 11.01 -1.38
CA GLY A 148 1.17 10.22 -2.00
C GLY A 148 2.60 10.62 -1.60
N PRO A 149 3.61 10.02 -2.24
CA PRO A 149 3.49 9.05 -3.32
C PRO A 149 3.02 7.67 -2.82
N PHE A 150 2.35 6.94 -3.71
CA PHE A 150 1.97 5.54 -3.53
C PHE A 150 2.72 4.69 -4.57
N ASP A 151 3.23 3.53 -4.15
CA ASP A 151 3.88 2.58 -5.04
C ASP A 151 2.87 1.61 -5.68
N GLY A 152 1.75 1.36 -5.01
CA GLY A 152 0.79 0.38 -5.49
C GLY A 152 -0.61 0.55 -4.94
N LEU A 153 -1.50 -0.31 -5.42
CA LEU A 153 -2.87 -0.42 -4.98
C LEU A 153 -3.09 -1.78 -4.30
N MET A 154 -3.86 -1.80 -3.24
CA MET A 154 -4.32 -3.01 -2.59
C MET A 154 -5.84 -2.96 -2.51
N GLY A 155 -6.54 -3.92 -3.09
CA GLY A 155 -8.00 -3.90 -3.13
C GLY A 155 -8.61 -5.17 -2.56
N PHE A 156 -9.77 -5.03 -1.92
CA PHE A 156 -10.65 -6.13 -1.55
C PHE A 156 -12.00 -6.04 -2.28
N SER A 157 -12.49 -7.13 -2.85
CA SER A 157 -13.81 -7.20 -3.51
C SER A 157 -14.01 -6.04 -4.52
N GLN A 158 -14.95 -5.12 -4.30
CA GLN A 158 -15.12 -3.92 -5.12
C GLN A 158 -13.82 -3.11 -5.28
N GLY A 159 -13.09 -2.88 -4.19
CA GLY A 159 -11.78 -2.22 -4.23
C GLY A 159 -10.74 -2.98 -5.06
N ALA A 160 -10.82 -4.31 -5.12
CA ALA A 160 -9.96 -5.13 -5.98
C ALA A 160 -10.33 -4.99 -7.46
N VAL A 161 -11.63 -4.91 -7.79
CA VAL A 161 -12.10 -4.66 -9.16
C VAL A 161 -11.54 -3.34 -9.69
N ILE A 162 -11.60 -2.28 -8.89
CA ILE A 162 -11.04 -0.96 -9.23
C ILE A 162 -9.52 -1.03 -9.37
N SER A 163 -8.85 -1.62 -8.37
CA SER A 163 -7.38 -1.75 -8.36
C SER A 163 -6.84 -2.54 -9.55
N ALA A 164 -7.61 -3.49 -10.08
CA ALA A 164 -7.25 -4.24 -11.28
C ALA A 164 -7.36 -3.41 -12.56
N ALA A 165 -8.36 -2.51 -12.65
CA ALA A 165 -8.60 -1.70 -13.84
C ALA A 165 -7.67 -0.48 -13.94
N LEU A 166 -7.33 0.14 -12.81
CA LEU A 166 -6.58 1.40 -12.76
C LEU A 166 -5.21 1.36 -13.47
N PRO A 167 -4.38 0.30 -13.39
CA PRO A 167 -3.13 0.25 -14.14
C PRO A 167 -3.32 0.35 -15.66
N GLY A 168 -4.33 -0.33 -16.20
CA GLY A 168 -4.62 -0.32 -17.64
C GLY A 168 -5.24 1.00 -18.11
N LEU A 169 -6.06 1.63 -17.27
CA LEU A 169 -6.55 2.99 -17.50
C LEU A 169 -5.43 4.02 -17.45
N GLN A 170 -4.49 3.88 -16.51
CA GLN A 170 -3.33 4.76 -16.39
C GLN A 170 -2.40 4.63 -17.59
N SER A 171 -2.15 3.42 -18.09
CA SER A 171 -1.33 3.24 -19.31
C SER A 171 -1.97 3.84 -20.58
N GLN A 172 -3.28 4.00 -20.59
CA GLN A 172 -4.02 4.64 -21.69
C GLN A 172 -4.17 6.16 -21.50
N GLY A 173 -3.69 6.72 -20.39
CA GLY A 173 -3.88 8.15 -20.08
C GLY A 173 -5.33 8.52 -19.71
N LEU A 174 -6.15 7.55 -19.28
CA LEU A 174 -7.57 7.76 -18.96
C LEU A 174 -7.83 7.96 -17.46
N ALA A 175 -6.90 7.54 -16.59
CA ALA A 175 -7.01 7.66 -15.13
C ALA A 175 -5.63 7.87 -14.51
N LEU A 176 -5.57 8.48 -13.33
CA LEU A 176 -4.34 8.61 -12.54
C LEU A 176 -3.17 9.23 -13.33
N THR A 177 -3.49 10.20 -14.19
CA THR A 177 -2.55 10.88 -15.09
C THR A 177 -1.65 11.88 -14.36
N LYS A 178 -2.07 12.32 -13.18
CA LYS A 178 -1.35 13.32 -12.36
C LYS A 178 -0.53 12.71 -11.22
N VAL A 179 -0.45 11.38 -11.15
CA VAL A 179 0.27 10.66 -10.09
C VAL A 179 1.28 9.70 -10.69
N PRO A 180 2.32 9.29 -9.94
CA PRO A 180 3.28 8.32 -10.42
C PRO A 180 2.64 7.02 -10.90
N LYS A 181 3.33 6.32 -11.81
CA LYS A 181 2.89 5.03 -12.34
C LYS A 181 2.69 4.02 -11.20
N ILE A 182 1.58 3.30 -11.23
CA ILE A 182 1.32 2.16 -10.33
C ILE A 182 2.39 1.09 -10.61
N LYS A 183 3.15 0.73 -9.57
CA LYS A 183 4.22 -0.28 -9.67
C LYS A 183 3.76 -1.67 -9.28
N TYR A 184 2.78 -1.78 -8.38
CA TYR A 184 2.30 -3.07 -7.86
C TYR A 184 0.79 -3.05 -7.61
N VAL A 185 0.13 -4.19 -7.78
CA VAL A 185 -1.26 -4.38 -7.34
C VAL A 185 -1.42 -5.66 -6.51
N ILE A 186 -2.18 -5.56 -5.42
CA ILE A 186 -2.58 -6.70 -4.57
C ILE A 186 -4.10 -6.79 -4.61
N LEU A 187 -4.62 -7.89 -5.15
CA LEU A 187 -6.04 -8.06 -5.47
C LEU A 187 -6.62 -9.20 -4.65
N MET A 188 -7.52 -8.88 -3.72
CA MET A 188 -8.15 -9.86 -2.81
C MET A 188 -9.61 -10.04 -3.18
N SER A 189 -10.00 -11.25 -3.57
CA SER A 189 -11.39 -11.60 -3.93
C SER A 189 -12.02 -10.65 -4.97
N GLY A 190 -11.22 -10.17 -5.93
CA GLY A 190 -11.66 -9.26 -6.98
C GLY A 190 -12.21 -9.95 -8.22
N GLY A 191 -12.55 -9.14 -9.21
CA GLY A 191 -12.98 -9.58 -10.54
C GLY A 191 -12.53 -8.59 -11.62
N LYS A 192 -12.72 -8.99 -12.88
CA LYS A 192 -12.45 -8.16 -14.06
C LYS A 192 -13.75 -7.49 -14.53
N PHE A 193 -13.74 -6.18 -14.74
CA PHE A 193 -14.85 -5.50 -15.42
C PHE A 193 -15.07 -6.09 -16.82
N GLY A 194 -16.33 -6.34 -17.18
CA GLY A 194 -16.68 -6.89 -18.49
C GLY A 194 -16.18 -8.32 -18.75
N GLY A 195 -15.92 -9.09 -17.69
CA GLY A 195 -15.59 -10.52 -17.84
C GLY A 195 -16.82 -11.33 -18.23
N SER A 196 -16.65 -12.41 -18.99
CA SER A 196 -17.75 -13.29 -19.45
C SER A 196 -18.55 -13.96 -18.32
N VAL A 197 -18.08 -13.85 -17.08
CA VAL A 197 -18.71 -14.41 -15.86
C VAL A 197 -19.29 -13.32 -14.95
N SER A 198 -18.99 -12.03 -15.20
CA SER A 198 -19.55 -10.94 -14.40
C SER A 198 -20.96 -10.64 -14.90
N LYS A 199 -21.97 -11.01 -14.11
CA LYS A 199 -23.32 -10.42 -14.24
C LYS A 199 -23.34 -8.91 -13.97
N PHE A 200 -22.23 -8.37 -13.47
CA PHE A 200 -22.02 -6.96 -13.17
C PHE A 200 -21.72 -6.17 -14.43
N ALA A 201 -22.39 -5.04 -14.58
CA ALA A 201 -22.13 -4.11 -15.66
C ALA A 201 -20.70 -3.56 -15.64
N CYS A 202 -20.19 -3.24 -16.83
CA CYS A 202 -18.89 -2.62 -17.03
C CYS A 202 -19.08 -1.10 -17.19
N PRO A 203 -18.44 -0.26 -16.37
CA PRO A 203 -18.41 1.18 -16.60
C PRO A 203 -17.80 1.51 -17.97
N LYS A 204 -18.35 2.50 -18.68
CA LYS A 204 -17.84 2.92 -19.99
C LYS A 204 -16.35 3.28 -19.94
N LEU A 205 -15.92 4.00 -18.91
CA LEU A 205 -14.51 4.35 -18.70
C LEU A 205 -13.61 3.11 -18.58
N ALA A 206 -14.11 2.03 -17.99
CA ALA A 206 -13.37 0.79 -17.77
C ALA A 206 -13.45 -0.21 -18.94
N ALA A 207 -14.20 0.09 -20.01
CA ALA A 207 -14.43 -0.84 -21.12
C ALA A 207 -13.13 -1.37 -21.74
N ASN A 208 -12.13 -0.50 -21.86
CA ASN A 208 -10.82 -0.82 -22.42
C ASN A 208 -9.73 -1.01 -21.36
N ALA A 209 -10.05 -1.07 -20.06
CA ALA A 209 -9.05 -1.20 -18.99
C ALA A 209 -8.16 -2.44 -19.13
N PHE A 210 -8.60 -3.46 -19.89
CA PHE A 210 -7.89 -4.71 -20.12
C PHE A 210 -7.68 -5.00 -21.62
N SER A 211 -7.67 -3.98 -22.48
CA SER A 211 -7.39 -4.13 -23.92
C SER A 211 -5.94 -4.55 -24.20
N SER A 212 -5.02 -4.29 -23.26
CA SER A 212 -3.64 -4.76 -23.25
C SER A 212 -3.29 -5.42 -21.91
N PRO A 213 -2.29 -6.32 -21.85
CA PRO A 213 -1.83 -6.90 -20.60
C PRO A 213 -1.40 -5.83 -19.58
N VAL A 214 -1.82 -6.00 -18.33
CA VAL A 214 -1.37 -5.16 -17.20
C VAL A 214 0.13 -5.39 -16.97
N GLN A 215 0.91 -4.31 -17.02
CA GLN A 215 2.38 -4.39 -17.01
C GLN A 215 3.00 -4.42 -15.61
N CYS A 216 2.26 -4.04 -14.56
CA CYS A 216 2.77 -4.08 -13.20
C CYS A 216 2.59 -5.47 -12.57
N PRO A 217 3.56 -5.95 -11.76
CA PRO A 217 3.37 -7.17 -10.99
C PRO A 217 2.07 -7.14 -10.15
N SER A 218 1.32 -8.24 -10.22
CA SER A 218 0.05 -8.41 -9.50
C SER A 218 0.06 -9.66 -8.63
N LEU A 219 -0.32 -9.52 -7.36
CA LEU A 219 -0.62 -10.64 -6.47
C LEU A 219 -2.14 -10.82 -6.38
N HIS A 220 -2.62 -12.02 -6.69
CA HIS A 220 -4.04 -12.37 -6.60
C HIS A 220 -4.28 -13.32 -5.42
N ILE A 221 -5.11 -12.90 -4.47
CA ILE A 221 -5.51 -13.71 -3.32
C ILE A 221 -6.98 -14.08 -3.51
N ILE A 222 -7.21 -15.34 -3.85
CA ILE A 222 -8.53 -15.88 -4.17
C ILE A 222 -8.80 -17.07 -3.21
N ASP A 223 -9.94 -17.04 -2.54
CA ASP A 223 -10.46 -18.16 -1.73
C ASP A 223 -10.55 -19.44 -2.60
N LYS A 224 -10.25 -20.63 -2.05
CA LYS A 224 -10.42 -21.95 -2.70
C LYS A 224 -11.79 -22.16 -3.36
N LYS A 225 -12.88 -21.59 -2.81
CA LYS A 225 -14.22 -21.61 -3.41
C LYS A 225 -14.28 -20.73 -4.67
N GLY A 226 -13.59 -19.57 -4.65
CA GLY A 226 -13.36 -18.73 -5.84
C GLY A 226 -12.41 -19.36 -6.85
N GLN A 227 -11.36 -20.06 -6.39
CA GLN A 227 -10.38 -20.76 -7.23
C GLN A 227 -11.03 -21.92 -8.00
N LYS A 228 -11.90 -22.73 -7.38
CA LYS A 228 -12.67 -23.77 -8.08
C LYS A 228 -13.54 -23.21 -9.19
N THR A 229 -14.18 -22.06 -8.94
CA THR A 229 -15.01 -21.36 -9.94
C THR A 229 -14.16 -20.90 -11.13
N MET A 230 -12.98 -20.32 -10.89
CA MET A 230 -12.05 -19.89 -11.94
C MET A 230 -11.41 -21.05 -12.71
N LEU A 231 -10.96 -22.11 -12.04
CA LEU A 231 -10.34 -23.28 -12.67
C LEU A 231 -11.33 -24.10 -13.51
N SER A 232 -12.58 -24.25 -13.05
CA SER A 232 -13.64 -24.92 -13.82
C SER A 232 -13.96 -24.25 -15.16
N PHE A 233 -13.53 -22.99 -15.31
CA PHE A 233 -13.72 -22.20 -16.53
C PHE A 233 -12.56 -22.36 -17.51
N ILE A 234 -11.32 -22.46 -17.01
CA ILE A 234 -10.14 -22.76 -17.84
C ILE A 234 -10.33 -24.13 -18.51
N GLU A 235 -10.77 -25.14 -17.76
CA GLU A 235 -11.08 -26.47 -18.32
C GLU A 235 -12.21 -26.47 -19.36
N LYS A 236 -13.12 -25.48 -19.33
CA LYS A 236 -14.19 -25.35 -20.34
C LYS A 236 -13.71 -24.63 -21.59
N ILE A 237 -12.78 -23.69 -21.47
CA ILE A 237 -12.16 -23.00 -22.61
C ILE A 237 -11.21 -23.92 -23.36
N GLU A 238 -10.45 -24.77 -22.67
CA GLU A 238 -9.53 -25.73 -23.31
C GLU A 238 -10.25 -26.89 -24.03
N LYS A 239 -11.56 -27.04 -23.82
CA LYS A 239 -12.40 -28.08 -24.45
C LYS A 239 -13.29 -27.56 -25.59
N MET A 240 -13.18 -26.27 -25.94
CA MET A 240 -13.79 -25.66 -27.12
C MET A 240 -12.73 -25.46 -28.19
#